data_AF-A0A7K7SEA6-F1
#
_entry.id   AF-A0A7K7SEA6-F1
#
_cell.length_a   1.000
_cell.length_b   1.000
_cell.length_c   1.000
_cell.angle_alpha   90.00
_cell.angle_beta   90.00
_cell.angle_gamma   90.00
#
_symmetry.space_group_name_H-M   'P 1'
#
loop_
_entity.id
_entity.type
_entity.pdbx_description
1 polymer ?
#
loop_
_entity_poly.entity_id
_entity_poly.type
_entity_poly.pdbx_seq_one_letter_code
_entity_poly.pdbx_strand_id
1 'polypeptide(L)'
;KVFSNPASLDRRGVLTLGPYHSHKCLRCPANMCKAKILGEYLAERAREDVEFQHVLYVGDGANDFCPAGTLTAADVAFPRKGYPMHRLIQESQEKQPGAFQAAVVPWESAVEVARYLQELLRRKC
;
A
#
# COMPACT_ATOMS: atom_id res chain seq x y z
N LYS A 1 11.24 -0.77 7.90
CA LYS A 1 12.14 -0.41 6.77
C LYS A 1 11.54 0.79 6.05
N VAL A 2 12.34 1.74 5.57
CA VAL A 2 11.85 2.91 4.82
C VAL A 2 12.22 2.73 3.35
N PHE A 3 11.25 2.96 2.46
CA PHE A 3 11.43 2.91 1.02
C PHE A 3 11.05 4.27 0.45
N SER A 4 11.98 4.93 -0.25
CA SER A 4 11.78 6.25 -0.82
C SER A 4 12.63 6.42 -2.07
N ASN A 5 12.22 7.29 -2.97
CA ASN A 5 13.08 7.73 -4.06
C ASN A 5 14.42 8.24 -3.49
N PRO A 6 15.57 7.82 -4.05
CA PRO A 6 16.85 8.39 -3.67
C PRO A 6 16.83 9.90 -3.90
N ALA A 7 17.34 10.65 -2.94
CA ALA A 7 17.32 12.10 -2.95
C ALA A 7 18.70 12.66 -2.57
N SER A 8 19.15 13.69 -3.27
CA SER A 8 20.41 14.38 -2.95
C SER A 8 20.36 15.86 -3.35
N LEU A 9 21.18 16.70 -2.73
CA LEU A 9 21.34 18.10 -3.15
C LEU A 9 22.42 18.18 -4.23
N ASP A 10 22.14 18.87 -5.33
CA ASP A 10 23.17 19.16 -6.34
C ASP A 10 24.15 20.25 -5.83
N ARG A 11 25.20 20.54 -6.62
CA ARG A 11 26.21 21.56 -6.27
C ARG A 11 25.63 22.98 -6.11
N ARG A 12 24.40 23.22 -6.57
CA ARG A 12 23.68 24.50 -6.46
C ARG A 12 22.70 24.51 -5.28
N GLY A 13 22.63 23.43 -4.50
CA GLY A 13 21.69 23.28 -3.39
C GLY A 13 20.28 22.89 -3.81
N VAL A 14 20.08 22.39 -5.04
CA VAL A 14 18.76 21.97 -5.53
C VAL A 14 18.52 20.50 -5.19
N LEU A 15 17.33 20.17 -4.66
CA LEU A 15 16.93 18.79 -4.40
C LEU A 15 16.71 18.04 -5.70
N THR A 16 17.49 16.98 -5.89
CA THR A 16 17.39 16.04 -7.00
C THR A 16 16.77 14.74 -6.50
N LEU A 17 15.82 14.20 -7.27
CA LEU A 17 15.16 12.93 -7.00
C LEU A 17 15.46 11.95 -8.13
N GLY A 18 15.93 10.75 -7.78
CA GLY A 18 16.07 9.62 -8.70
C GLY A 18 14.89 8.64 -8.60
N PRO A 19 14.69 7.78 -9.60
CA PRO A 19 13.76 6.67 -9.48
C PRO A 19 14.26 5.67 -8.43
N TYR A 20 13.38 5.13 -7.58
CA TYR A 20 13.75 4.08 -6.63
C TYR A 20 14.11 2.77 -7.35
N HIS A 21 13.34 2.43 -8.39
CA HIS A 21 13.66 1.32 -9.29
C HIS A 21 13.04 1.56 -10.67
N SER A 22 13.46 0.79 -11.66
CA SER A 22 12.72 0.63 -12.91
C SER A 22 11.69 -0.50 -12.79
N HIS A 23 10.53 -0.33 -13.43
CA HIS A 23 9.46 -1.33 -13.47
C HIS A 23 8.64 -1.24 -14.76
N LYS A 24 7.83 -2.27 -15.02
CA LYS A 24 6.92 -2.35 -16.18
C LYS A 24 5.44 -2.17 -15.82
N CYS A 25 5.12 -1.82 -14.57
CA CYS A 25 3.74 -1.56 -14.14
C CYS A 25 3.15 -0.37 -14.91
N LEU A 26 2.05 -0.59 -15.63
CA LEU A 26 1.37 0.43 -16.43
C LEU A 26 0.54 1.42 -15.59
N ARG A 27 0.28 1.10 -14.32
CA ARG A 27 -0.54 1.91 -13.41
C ARG A 27 0.27 2.80 -12.47
N CYS A 28 1.57 2.56 -12.35
CA CYS A 28 2.42 3.29 -11.41
C CYS A 28 3.28 4.32 -12.14
N PRO A 29 3.58 5.47 -11.51
CA PRO A 29 4.56 6.42 -12.01
C PRO A 29 5.92 5.74 -12.22
N ALA A 30 6.66 6.14 -13.26
CA ALA A 30 7.92 5.50 -13.65
C ALA A 30 9.00 5.45 -12.56
N ASN A 31 8.90 6.31 -11.54
CA ASN A 31 9.89 6.41 -10.48
C ASN A 31 9.78 5.30 -9.42
N MET A 32 8.59 4.71 -9.21
CA MET A 32 8.36 3.74 -8.13
C MET A 32 7.03 2.99 -8.27
N CYS A 33 7.08 1.66 -8.17
CA CYS A 33 5.90 0.82 -7.99
C CYS A 33 5.84 0.28 -6.55
N LYS A 34 4.87 0.78 -5.77
CA LYS A 34 4.67 0.38 -4.36
C LYS A 34 4.31 -1.11 -4.21
N ALA A 35 3.59 -1.70 -5.18
CA ALA A 35 3.27 -3.13 -5.18
C ALA A 35 4.52 -4.01 -5.29
N LYS A 36 5.45 -3.64 -6.18
CA LYS A 36 6.74 -4.34 -6.32
C LYS A 36 7.54 -4.26 -5.02
N ILE A 37 7.62 -3.08 -4.40
CA ILE A 37 8.31 -2.89 -3.11
C ILE A 37 7.70 -3.77 -2.03
N LEU A 38 6.37 -3.76 -1.89
CA LEU A 38 5.67 -4.56 -0.90
C LEU A 38 5.97 -6.06 -1.08
N GLY A 39 5.83 -6.58 -2.31
CA GLY A 39 6.11 -7.98 -2.61
C GLY A 39 7.56 -8.38 -2.34
N GLU A 40 8.53 -7.54 -2.75
CA GLU A 40 9.96 -7.77 -2.47
C GLU A 40 10.26 -7.79 -0.96
N TYR A 41 9.65 -6.87 -0.20
CA TYR A 41 9.82 -6.81 1.25
C TYR A 41 9.21 -8.01 1.97
N LEU A 42 7.99 -8.44 1.58
CA LEU A 42 7.37 -9.64 2.16
C LEU A 42 8.22 -10.89 1.87
N ALA A 43 8.73 -11.03 0.65
CA ALA A 43 9.62 -12.12 0.29
C ALA A 43 10.97 -12.08 1.03
N GLU A 44 11.52 -10.89 1.27
CA GLU A 44 12.72 -10.68 2.11
C GLU A 44 12.47 -11.17 3.54
N ARG A 45 11.38 -10.74 4.17
CA ARG A 45 11.03 -11.13 5.54
C ARG A 45 10.74 -12.62 5.67
N ALA A 46 10.10 -13.24 4.68
CA ALA A 46 9.88 -14.68 4.65
C ALA A 46 11.20 -15.48 4.61
N ARG A 47 12.25 -14.98 3.93
CA ARG A 47 13.59 -15.62 3.94
C ARG A 47 14.32 -15.49 5.29
N GLU A 48 13.84 -14.60 6.15
CA GLU A 48 14.34 -14.38 7.51
C GLU A 48 13.44 -15.06 8.55
N ASP A 49 12.63 -16.03 8.13
CA ASP A 49 11.66 -16.77 8.95
C ASP A 49 10.64 -15.85 9.68
N VAL A 50 10.32 -14.70 9.09
CA VAL A 50 9.29 -13.78 9.59
C VAL A 50 8.07 -13.82 8.69
N GLU A 51 6.97 -14.34 9.24
CA GLU A 51 5.67 -14.40 8.58
C GLU A 51 4.73 -13.30 9.11
N PHE A 52 4.12 -12.54 8.19
CA PHE A 52 3.06 -11.60 8.54
C PHE A 52 1.70 -12.27 8.36
N GLN A 53 0.98 -12.45 9.46
CA GLN A 53 -0.39 -13.00 9.42
C GLN A 53 -1.39 -12.04 8.74
N HIS A 54 -1.14 -10.73 8.81
CA HIS A 54 -1.93 -9.71 8.14
C HIS A 54 -1.03 -8.57 7.66
N VAL A 55 -1.36 -8.03 6.50
CA VAL A 55 -0.86 -6.76 5.98
C VAL A 55 -1.97 -5.72 6.10
N LEU A 56 -1.68 -4.64 6.82
CA LEU A 56 -2.56 -3.47 6.93
C LEU A 56 -1.97 -2.36 6.07
N TYR A 57 -2.59 -2.06 4.93
CA TYR A 57 -2.10 -1.08 3.98
C TYR A 57 -2.92 0.20 4.04
N VAL A 58 -2.28 1.35 4.24
CA VAL A 58 -2.95 2.66 4.34
C VAL A 58 -2.50 3.56 3.19
N GLY A 59 -3.45 4.20 2.51
CA GLY A 59 -3.15 5.12 1.41
C GLY A 59 -4.35 5.92 0.93
N ASP A 60 -4.12 6.82 -0.01
CA ASP A 60 -5.15 7.72 -0.57
C ASP A 60 -5.03 7.88 -2.09
N GLY A 61 -3.80 7.87 -2.62
CA GLY A 61 -3.49 8.14 -4.02
C GLY A 61 -3.82 7.00 -4.99
N ALA A 62 -3.90 7.33 -6.28
CA ALA A 62 -4.13 6.31 -7.32
C ALA A 62 -2.98 5.28 -7.38
N ASN A 63 -1.75 5.69 -7.06
CA ASN A 63 -0.59 4.79 -6.99
C ASN A 63 -0.62 3.83 -5.79
N ASP A 64 -1.54 4.02 -4.83
CA ASP A 64 -1.80 3.11 -3.72
C ASP A 64 -2.78 1.99 -4.06
N PHE A 65 -3.50 2.11 -5.18
CA PHE A 65 -4.39 1.04 -5.64
C PHE A 65 -3.63 -0.22 -6.07
N CYS A 66 -2.46 -0.06 -6.69
CA CYS A 66 -1.66 -1.18 -7.16
C CYS A 66 -1.23 -2.16 -6.04
N PRO A 67 -0.61 -1.71 -4.92
CA PRO A 67 -0.31 -2.60 -3.80
C PRO A 67 -1.58 -3.09 -3.09
N ALA A 68 -2.63 -2.29 -3.01
CA ALA A 68 -3.90 -2.75 -2.41
C ALA A 68 -4.50 -3.94 -3.18
N GLY A 69 -4.37 -3.95 -4.51
CA GLY A 69 -4.83 -5.05 -5.35
C GLY A 69 -4.03 -6.34 -5.23
N THR A 70 -2.88 -6.35 -4.54
CA THR A 70 -2.10 -7.58 -4.28
C THR A 70 -2.41 -8.19 -2.92
N LEU A 71 -3.25 -7.54 -2.11
CA LEU A 71 -3.61 -7.99 -0.78
C LEU A 71 -4.59 -9.16 -0.84
N THR A 72 -4.48 -10.07 0.13
CA THR A 72 -5.28 -11.29 0.25
C THR A 72 -6.53 -11.07 1.10
N ALA A 73 -7.39 -12.07 1.21
CA ALA A 73 -8.58 -12.03 2.07
C ALA A 73 -8.25 -11.92 3.57
N ALA A 74 -7.01 -12.22 3.98
CA ALA A 74 -6.55 -12.02 5.36
C ALA A 74 -6.11 -10.57 5.63
N ASP A 75 -5.94 -9.75 4.60
CA ASP A 75 -5.35 -8.42 4.69
C ASP A 75 -6.41 -7.31 4.71
N VAL A 76 -5.97 -6.09 5.02
CA VAL A 76 -6.85 -4.93 5.14
C VAL A 76 -6.28 -3.74 4.38
N ALA A 77 -7.10 -3.15 3.51
CA ALA A 77 -6.84 -1.87 2.86
C ALA A 77 -7.60 -0.75 3.57
N PHE A 78 -6.89 0.32 3.91
CA PHE A 78 -7.42 1.55 4.46
C PHE A 78 -7.29 2.67 3.43
N PRO A 79 -8.22 2.76 2.46
CA PRO A 79 -8.22 3.86 1.52
C PRO A 79 -8.81 5.13 2.16
N ARG A 80 -8.23 6.29 1.89
CA ARG A 80 -8.83 7.56 2.33
C ARG A 80 -10.18 7.75 1.64
N LYS A 81 -11.24 7.93 2.43
CA LYS A 81 -12.61 7.98 1.92
C LYS A 81 -12.76 9.11 0.90
N GLY A 82 -13.28 8.75 -0.26
CA GLY A 82 -13.51 9.69 -1.36
C GLY A 82 -12.27 10.06 -2.19
N TYR A 83 -11.08 9.55 -1.86
CA TYR A 83 -9.85 9.78 -2.63
C TYR A 83 -9.64 8.71 -3.72
N PRO A 84 -8.68 8.90 -4.65
CA PRO A 84 -8.52 8.01 -5.80
C PRO A 84 -8.38 6.52 -5.47
N MET A 85 -7.61 6.15 -4.43
CA MET A 85 -7.51 4.74 -4.01
C MET A 85 -8.89 4.15 -3.67
N HIS A 86 -9.71 4.90 -2.92
CA HIS A 86 -11.05 4.47 -2.53
C HIS A 86 -11.95 4.25 -3.75
N ARG A 87 -11.99 5.23 -4.66
CA ARG A 87 -12.83 5.16 -5.87
C ARG A 87 -12.44 3.99 -6.77
N LEU A 88 -11.13 3.78 -6.96
CA LEU A 88 -10.63 2.68 -7.78
C LEU A 88 -10.95 1.31 -7.19
N ILE A 89 -10.92 1.16 -5.87
CA ILE A 89 -11.36 -0.08 -5.19
C ILE A 89 -12.85 -0.31 -5.43
N GLN A 90 -13.69 0.71 -5.24
CA GLN A 90 -15.14 0.61 -5.48
C GLN A 90 -15.43 0.22 -6.93
N GLU A 91 -14.84 0.91 -7.90
CA GLU A 91 -14.98 0.58 -9.32
C GLU A 91 -14.52 -0.85 -9.65
N SER A 92 -13.43 -1.31 -9.03
CA SER A 92 -12.93 -2.67 -9.23
C SER A 92 -13.91 -3.71 -8.69
N GLN A 93 -14.51 -3.46 -7.53
CA GLN A 93 -15.50 -4.35 -6.91
C GLN A 93 -16.81 -4.36 -7.70
N GLU A 94 -17.24 -3.24 -8.26
CA GLU A 94 -18.41 -3.13 -9.14
C GLU A 94 -18.20 -3.83 -10.48
N LYS A 95 -17.06 -3.57 -11.14
CA LYS A 95 -16.74 -4.16 -12.46
C LYS A 95 -16.49 -5.65 -12.38
N GLN A 96 -15.88 -6.11 -11.29
CA GLN A 96 -15.51 -7.52 -11.13
C GLN A 96 -15.64 -7.94 -9.66
N PRO A 97 -16.87 -8.31 -9.23
CA PRO A 97 -17.13 -8.75 -7.86
C PRO A 97 -16.19 -9.89 -7.45
N GLY A 98 -15.54 -9.74 -6.30
CA GLY A 98 -14.55 -10.69 -5.80
C GLY A 98 -13.14 -10.54 -6.38
N ALA A 99 -12.88 -9.64 -7.34
CA ALA A 99 -11.49 -9.41 -7.79
C ALA A 99 -10.62 -8.75 -6.71
N PHE A 100 -11.21 -7.90 -5.86
CA PHE A 100 -10.55 -7.30 -4.71
C PHE A 100 -10.82 -8.13 -3.45
N GLN A 101 -9.80 -8.82 -2.95
CA GLN A 101 -9.94 -9.82 -1.88
C GLN A 101 -9.86 -9.23 -0.46
N ALA A 102 -9.01 -8.22 -0.26
CA ALA A 102 -8.79 -7.64 1.06
C ALA A 102 -10.03 -6.93 1.62
N ALA A 103 -10.14 -6.92 2.94
CA ALA A 103 -11.13 -6.11 3.63
C ALA A 103 -10.85 -4.62 3.38
N VAL A 104 -11.91 -3.85 3.10
CA VAL A 104 -11.79 -2.42 2.80
C VAL A 104 -12.38 -1.62 3.96
N VAL A 105 -11.56 -0.79 4.60
CA VAL A 105 -11.96 0.06 5.73
C VAL A 105 -11.63 1.52 5.39
N PRO A 106 -12.55 2.24 4.74
CA PRO A 106 -12.30 3.63 4.38
C PRO A 106 -12.11 4.51 5.61
N TRP A 107 -11.14 5.42 5.57
CA TRP A 107 -10.85 6.34 6.69
C TRP A 107 -10.98 7.80 6.29
N GLU A 108 -11.43 8.63 7.23
CA GLU A 108 -11.44 10.09 7.11
C GLU A 108 -10.33 10.72 7.97
N SER A 109 -10.08 10.12 9.14
CA SER A 109 -9.03 10.48 10.07
C SER A 109 -8.17 9.27 10.46
N ALA A 110 -7.05 9.52 11.16
CA ALA A 110 -6.23 8.44 11.69
C ALA A 110 -6.94 7.65 12.82
N VAL A 111 -8.04 8.17 13.38
CA VAL A 111 -8.77 7.54 14.49
C VAL A 111 -9.42 6.23 14.05
N GLU A 112 -9.96 6.17 12.83
CA GLU A 112 -10.56 4.94 12.30
C GLU A 112 -9.51 3.83 12.15
N VAL A 113 -8.34 4.16 11.61
CA VAL A 113 -7.21 3.23 11.45
C VAL A 113 -6.72 2.74 12.80
N ALA A 114 -6.53 3.64 13.76
CA ALA A 114 -6.07 3.31 15.11
C ALA A 114 -7.07 2.42 15.86
N ARG A 115 -8.38 2.73 15.78
CA ARG A 115 -9.44 1.93 16.39
C ARG A 115 -9.46 0.51 15.84
N TYR A 116 -9.39 0.36 14.52
CA TYR A 116 -9.35 -0.96 13.89
C TYR A 116 -8.15 -1.77 14.36
N LEU A 117 -6.97 -1.15 14.42
CA LEU A 117 -5.76 -1.81 14.91
C LEU A 117 -5.91 -2.27 16.37
N GLN A 118 -6.49 -1.44 17.24
CA GLN A 118 -6.74 -1.79 18.64
C GLN A 118 -7.71 -2.98 18.76
N GLU A 119 -8.78 -3.01 17.97
CA GLU A 119 -9.73 -4.13 17.95
C GLU A 119 -9.08 -5.42 17.44
N LEU A 120 -8.27 -5.33 16.39
CA LEU A 120 -7.56 -6.49 15.83
C LEU A 120 -6.56 -7.08 16.83
N LEU A 121 -5.86 -6.23 17.59
CA LEU A 121 -4.95 -6.69 18.65
C LEU A 121 -5.69 -7.33 19.83
N ARG A 122 -6.86 -6.81 20.21
CA ARG A 122 -7.68 -7.39 21.29
C ARG A 122 -8.22 -8.78 20.95
N ARG A 123 -8.50 -9.07 19.67
CA ARG A 123 -9.00 -10.37 19.21
C ARG A 123 -7.93 -11.46 19.17
N LYS A 124 -6.65 -11.10 19.27
CA LYS A 124 -5.52 -12.03 19.28
C LYS A 124 -5.06 -12.45 20.68
N CYS A 125 -5.67 -11.91 21.73
CA CYS A 125 -5.55 -12.40 23.11
C CYS A 125 -6.74 -13.31 23.43
#